data_AF-A0A653U467-F1
#
_entry.id   AF-A0A653U467-F1
#
_cell.length_a   1.000
_cell.length_b   1.000
_cell.length_c   1.000
_cell.angle_alpha   90.00
_cell.angle_beta   90.00
_cell.angle_gamma   90.00
#
_symmetry.space_group_name_H-M   'P 1'
#
loop_
_entity.id
_entity.type
_entity.pdbx_description
1 polymer ?
#
loop_
_entity_poly.entity_id
_entity_poly.type
_entity_poly.pdbx_seq_one_letter_code
_entity_poly.pdbx_strand_id
1 'polypeptide(L)'
;MSETGEIYISKSNEIGKFHHSSFLSGSKIAAAGDIIIENGIIKQITNHSGHYRPIFENVKKNMLKELSERGYFSTGNNIVENLIFKQAF
;
A
#
# COMPACT_ATOMS: atom_id res chain seq x y z
N MET A 1 -1.49 2.57 -5.10
CA MET A 1 -1.56 4.02 -4.81
C MET A 1 -1.19 4.79 -6.07
N SER A 2 -2.06 5.71 -6.49
CA SER A 2 -1.77 6.62 -7.62
C SER A 2 -0.64 7.61 -7.27
N GLU A 3 -0.14 8.35 -8.25
CA GLU A 3 0.83 9.45 -8.04
C GLU A 3 0.28 10.54 -7.11
N THR A 4 -1.03 10.73 -7.09
CA THR A 4 -1.78 11.70 -6.28
C THR A 4 -2.18 11.18 -4.89
N GLY A 5 -1.75 9.96 -4.52
CA GLY A 5 -1.97 9.41 -3.18
C GLY A 5 -3.30 8.67 -2.98
N GLU A 6 -4.10 8.45 -4.03
CA GLU A 6 -5.31 7.64 -3.91
C GLU A 6 -4.94 6.17 -3.73
N ILE A 7 -5.47 5.55 -2.67
CA ILE A 7 -5.22 4.15 -2.34
C ILE A 7 -6.43 3.32 -2.75
N TYR A 8 -6.24 2.45 -3.75
CA TYR A 8 -7.22 1.47 -4.19
C TYR A 8 -6.85 0.11 -3.59
N ILE A 9 -7.81 -0.54 -2.92
CA ILE A 9 -7.61 -1.82 -2.22
C ILE A 9 -8.72 -2.79 -2.66
N SER A 10 -8.34 -4.00 -3.03
CA SER A 10 -9.24 -5.13 -3.24
C SER A 10 -8.97 -6.21 -2.20
N LYS A 11 -10.02 -6.90 -1.73
CA LYS A 11 -9.88 -8.09 -0.86
C LYS A 11 -9.45 -9.33 -1.63
N SER A 12 -9.63 -9.34 -2.94
CA SER A 12 -9.31 -10.48 -3.81
C SER A 12 -8.32 -10.07 -4.89
N ASN A 13 -7.19 -10.77 -4.93
CA ASN A 13 -6.18 -10.70 -5.99
C ASN A 13 -6.60 -11.63 -7.15
N GLU A 14 -7.80 -11.40 -7.71
CA GLU A 14 -8.33 -12.18 -8.83
C GLU A 14 -7.76 -11.68 -10.16
N ILE A 15 -7.17 -12.61 -10.92
CA ILE A 15 -6.65 -12.35 -12.26
C ILE A 15 -7.80 -11.87 -13.16
N GLY A 16 -7.63 -10.68 -13.76
CA GLY A 16 -8.56 -10.07 -14.70
C GLY A 16 -9.64 -9.16 -14.10
N LYS A 17 -9.79 -9.06 -12.77
CA LYS A 17 -10.88 -8.26 -12.14
C LYS A 17 -10.43 -6.98 -11.48
N PHE A 18 -9.25 -6.96 -10.86
CA PHE A 18 -8.75 -5.77 -10.16
C PHE A 18 -7.24 -5.60 -10.41
N HIS A 19 -6.88 -5.25 -11.65
CA HIS A 19 -5.51 -4.96 -12.03
C HIS A 19 -5.25 -3.47 -12.21
N HIS A 20 -4.07 -3.05 -11.75
CA HIS A 20 -3.53 -1.70 -11.90
C HIS A 20 -3.56 -1.17 -13.34
N SER A 21 -3.40 -2.05 -14.33
CA SER A 21 -3.45 -1.70 -15.76
C SER A 21 -4.82 -1.18 -16.21
N SER A 22 -5.91 -1.59 -15.55
CA SER A 22 -7.27 -1.16 -15.87
C SER A 22 -7.64 0.20 -15.26
N PHE A 23 -7.00 0.61 -14.16
CA PHE A 23 -7.38 1.84 -13.42
C PHE A 23 -6.50 3.05 -13.71
N LEU A 24 -5.21 2.84 -13.99
CA LEU A 24 -4.25 3.92 -14.15
C LEU A 24 -3.83 4.14 -15.61
N SER A 25 -4.33 3.34 -16.57
CA SER A 25 -3.99 3.43 -18.00
C SER A 25 -2.48 3.45 -18.29
N GLY A 26 -1.67 2.81 -17.42
CA GLY A 26 -0.21 2.82 -17.53
C GLY A 26 0.50 4.01 -16.86
N SER A 27 -0.24 4.88 -16.15
CA SER A 27 0.31 5.99 -15.37
C SER A 27 1.24 5.51 -14.25
N LYS A 28 2.12 6.41 -13.82
CA LYS A 28 3.06 6.15 -12.72
C LYS A 28 2.29 5.86 -11.42
N ILE A 29 2.86 4.97 -10.61
CA ILE A 29 2.36 4.65 -9.27
C ILE A 29 3.32 5.19 -8.21
N ALA A 30 2.77 5.66 -7.09
CA ALA A 30 3.57 6.01 -5.92
C ALA A 30 3.88 4.78 -5.03
N ALA A 31 3.00 3.78 -5.02
CA ALA A 31 3.19 2.51 -4.32
C ALA A 31 2.26 1.41 -4.86
N ALA A 32 2.71 0.16 -4.80
CA ALA A 32 1.90 -1.03 -5.06
C ALA A 32 2.41 -2.21 -4.23
N GLY A 33 1.49 -3.05 -3.76
CA GLY A 33 1.79 -4.18 -2.90
C GLY A 33 0.57 -4.69 -2.15
N ASP A 34 0.81 -5.58 -1.19
CA ASP A 34 -0.24 -6.12 -0.31
C ASP A 34 -0.29 -5.33 1.00
N ILE A 35 -1.49 -5.27 1.60
CA ILE A 35 -1.74 -4.69 2.91
C ILE A 35 -2.48 -5.70 3.79
N ILE A 36 -1.99 -5.91 5.01
CA ILE A 36 -2.65 -6.74 6.03
C ILE A 36 -3.33 -5.81 7.02
N ILE A 37 -4.65 -5.99 7.18
CA ILE A 37 -5.47 -5.23 8.11
C ILE A 37 -6.16 -6.23 9.04
N GLU A 38 -5.92 -6.09 10.34
CA GLU A 38 -6.52 -6.92 11.38
C GLU A 38 -7.29 -6.02 12.34
N ASN A 39 -8.57 -6.31 12.58
CA ASN A 39 -9.45 -5.54 13.47
C ASN A 39 -9.45 -4.02 13.17
N GLY A 40 -9.39 -3.66 11.89
CA GLY A 40 -9.36 -2.26 11.45
C GLY A 40 -7.99 -1.57 11.57
N ILE A 41 -6.94 -2.29 11.97
CA ILE A 41 -5.58 -1.76 12.14
C ILE A 41 -4.67 -2.32 11.05
N ILE A 42 -3.89 -1.44 10.40
CA ILE A 42 -2.89 -1.84 9.41
C ILE A 42 -1.70 -2.47 10.13
N LYS A 43 -1.40 -3.74 9.83
CA LYS A 43 -0.34 -4.53 10.47
C LYS A 43 0.89 -4.69 9.58
N GLN A 44 0.70 -4.81 8.27
CA GLN A 44 1.79 -5.04 7.34
C GLN A 44 1.53 -4.38 5.99
N ILE A 45 2.58 -3.86 5.37
CA ILE A 45 2.61 -3.40 3.98
C ILE A 45 3.79 -4.06 3.27
N THR A 46 3.57 -4.56 2.06
CA THR A 46 4.63 -5.14 1.20
C THR A 46 4.78 -4.34 -0.09
N ASN A 47 5.82 -4.63 -0.88
CA ASN A 47 5.93 -4.17 -2.29
C ASN A 47 5.60 -5.29 -3.31
N HIS A 48 4.98 -6.39 -2.85
CA HIS A 48 4.62 -7.53 -3.68
C HIS A 48 3.49 -7.16 -4.66
N SER A 49 3.83 -6.80 -5.89
CA SER A 49 2.90 -6.18 -6.85
C SER A 49 3.02 -6.76 -8.27
N GLY A 50 3.43 -8.02 -8.38
CA GLY A 50 3.65 -8.68 -9.67
C GLY A 50 4.74 -8.00 -10.50
N HIS A 51 4.39 -7.49 -11.68
CA HIS A 51 5.34 -6.87 -12.62
C HIS A 51 5.72 -5.42 -12.28
N TYR A 52 4.98 -4.73 -11.43
CA TYR A 52 5.24 -3.30 -11.15
C TYR A 52 6.45 -3.07 -10.24
N ARG A 53 6.77 -4.03 -9.37
CA ARG A 53 7.97 -4.10 -8.51
C ARG A 53 8.54 -2.73 -8.12
N PRO A 54 7.74 -1.87 -7.46
CA PRO A 54 8.23 -0.56 -7.04
C PRO A 54 9.36 -0.74 -6.03
N ILE A 55 10.30 0.21 -6.04
CA ILE A 55 11.40 0.26 -5.08
C ILE A 55 10.80 0.28 -3.67
N PHE A 56 11.23 -0.67 -2.84
CA PHE A 56 10.69 -0.87 -1.49
C PHE A 56 10.72 0.40 -0.64
N GLU A 57 11.83 1.16 -0.69
CA GLU A 57 11.96 2.42 0.03
C GLU A 57 10.93 3.47 -0.41
N ASN A 58 10.58 3.52 -1.70
CA ASN A 58 9.55 4.43 -2.19
C ASN A 58 8.16 4.02 -1.69
N VAL A 59 7.85 2.71 -1.71
CA VAL A 59 6.59 2.21 -1.14
C VAL A 59 6.49 2.58 0.34
N LYS A 60 7.55 2.31 1.12
CA LYS A 60 7.59 2.62 2.55
C LYS A 60 7.38 4.10 2.81
N LYS A 61 8.18 4.96 2.17
CA LYS A 61 8.09 6.42 2.34
C LYS A 61 6.72 6.96 1.97
N ASN A 62 6.22 6.60 0.78
CA ASN A 62 4.98 7.17 0.26
C ASN A 62 3.76 6.68 1.05
N MET A 63 3.73 5.41 1.45
CA MET A 63 2.64 4.87 2.29
C MET A 63 2.64 5.51 3.69
N LEU A 64 3.81 5.68 4.32
CA LEU A 64 3.89 6.36 5.63
C LEU A 64 3.36 7.80 5.55
N LYS A 65 3.74 8.54 4.51
CA LYS A 65 3.25 9.90 4.28
C LYS A 65 1.72 9.93 4.15
N GLU A 66 1.17 9.18 3.19
CA GLU A 66 -0.27 9.22 2.90
C GLU A 66 -1.13 8.72 4.07
N LEU A 67 -0.70 7.66 4.76
CA LEU A 67 -1.45 7.14 5.91
C LEU A 67 -1.41 8.11 7.10
N SER A 68 -0.30 8.83 7.28
CA SER A 68 -0.15 9.84 8.35
C SER A 68 -1.01 11.06 8.07
N GLU A 69 -0.92 11.62 6.86
CA GLU A 69 -1.68 12.82 6.48
C GLU A 69 -3.20 12.58 6.52
N ARG A 70 -3.64 11.35 6.25
CA ARG A 70 -5.06 10.97 6.27
C ARG A 70 -5.56 10.48 7.63
N GLY A 71 -4.68 10.43 8.65
CA GLY A 71 -5.05 9.99 10.00
C GLY A 71 -5.43 8.51 10.11
N TYR A 72 -4.89 7.66 9.23
CA TYR A 72 -5.14 6.21 9.26
C TYR A 72 -4.28 5.46 10.29
N PHE A 73 -3.28 6.14 10.87
CA PHE A 73 -2.68 5.67 12.12
C PHE A 73 -3.62 6.08 13.26
N SER A 74 -4.05 5.13 14.10
CA SER A 74 -4.84 5.52 15.26
C SER A 74 -4.00 6.41 16.18
N THR A 75 -4.68 7.42 16.72
CA THR A 75 -4.20 8.49 17.59
C THR A 75 -3.76 7.96 18.96
N GLY A 76 -2.71 7.14 18.96
CA GLY A 76 -2.06 6.63 20.16
C GLY A 76 -0.63 6.20 19.83
N ASN A 77 0.31 6.47 20.74
CA ASN A 77 1.75 6.26 20.55
C ASN A 77 2.17 4.80 20.22
N ASN A 78 1.26 3.82 20.20
CA ASN A 78 1.55 2.38 20.14
C ASN A 78 1.33 1.72 18.76
N ILE A 79 1.00 2.44 17.68
CA ILE A 79 0.62 1.80 16.40
C ILE A 79 1.71 1.82 15.34
N VAL A 80 2.50 2.89 15.25
CA VAL A 80 3.66 2.91 14.33
C VAL A 80 4.66 1.82 14.70
N GLU A 81 4.78 1.48 15.99
CA GLU A 81 5.61 0.38 16.49
C GLU A 81 5.19 -1.00 15.97
N ASN A 82 3.93 -1.14 15.56
CA ASN A 82 3.33 -2.42 15.17
C ASN A 82 3.09 -2.57 13.66
N LEU A 83 3.46 -1.56 12.87
CA LEU A 83 3.39 -1.61 11.41
C LEU A 83 4.70 -2.14 10.83
N ILE A 84 4.63 -3.28 10.16
CA ILE A 84 5.78 -3.92 9.52
C ILE A 84 5.79 -3.61 8.02
N PHE A 85 6.90 -3.06 7.52
CA PHE A 85 7.17 -3.02 6.08
C PHE A 85 8.04 -4.21 5.70
N LYS A 86 7.55 -5.04 4.77
CA LYS A 86 8.27 -6.23 4.31
C LYS A 86 8.59 -6.14 2.83
N GLN A 87 9.87 -6.19 2.50
CA GLN A 87 10.29 -6.32 1.11
C GLN A 87 9.92 -7.73 0.62
N ALA A 88 9.25 -7.79 -0.52
CA ALA A 88 9.00 -9.02 -1.23
C ALA A 88 10.19 -9.32 -2.15
N PHE A 89 10.64 -10.58 -2.15
CA PHE A 89 11.69 -11.09 -3.02
C PHE A 89 11.11 -11.52 -4.38
#